data_AF-W9RX36-F1
#
_entry.id   AF-W9RX36-F1
#
_cell.length_a   1.000
_cell.length_b   1.000
_cell.length_c   1.000
_cell.angle_alpha   90.00
_cell.angle_beta   90.00
_cell.angle_gamma   90.00
#
_symmetry.space_group_name_H-M   'P 1'
#
loop_
_entity.id
_entity.type
_entity.pdbx_description
1 polymer ?
#
loop_
_entity_poly.entity_id
_entity_poly.type
_entity_poly.pdbx_seq_one_letter_code
_entity_poly.pdbx_strand_id
1 'polypeptide(L)'
;MLVVKSVFSFFGVKFIGLLKSVIKSNREDIIEYVPGVNAIEPKDLPSYLQETDVSNVMHRPTDKAFKDVKRTDFILCNTVEELELDPILALQEKQPFYAIGPVFPSGGPSPTIPNGSTPSLMSDIDEIALGLSLSKVNFIWVLRQAVSYEEPYVLPIGFEEEVKDRGLIVTRTNLIDITNRKLIVGGWKIGVNISDRSSLTRIDVLEKINRLIKGKSSDELKMETMKVRQTLNSALAGNGSSGQNLSVFNANVKAKISR
;
A
#
# COMPACT_ATOMS: atom_id res chain seq x y z
N MET A 1 -9.29 -15.67 14.88
CA MET A 1 -9.21 -14.22 14.61
C MET A 1 -8.11 -13.99 13.59
N LEU A 2 -8.37 -13.20 12.56
CA LEU A 2 -7.37 -12.79 11.56
C LEU A 2 -7.17 -11.28 11.63
N VAL A 3 -5.93 -10.81 11.63
CA VAL A 3 -5.58 -9.38 11.61
C VAL A 3 -4.96 -9.04 10.26
N VAL A 4 -5.54 -8.06 9.56
CA VAL A 4 -5.11 -7.64 8.23
C VAL A 4 -4.68 -6.17 8.24
N LYS A 5 -3.65 -5.86 7.44
CA LYS A 5 -3.03 -4.53 7.42
C LYS A 5 -3.72 -3.53 6.50
N SER A 6 -4.54 -4.01 5.55
CA SER A 6 -5.25 -3.19 4.58
C SER A 6 -6.46 -3.95 4.05
N VAL A 7 -7.55 -3.23 3.79
CA VAL A 7 -8.78 -3.79 3.21
C VAL A 7 -8.48 -4.38 1.83
N PHE A 8 -7.70 -3.70 1.02
CA PHE A 8 -7.37 -4.14 -0.33
C PHE A 8 -6.50 -5.40 -0.37
N SER A 9 -5.54 -5.51 0.56
CA SER A 9 -4.76 -6.75 0.71
C SER A 9 -5.66 -7.93 1.06
N PHE A 10 -6.66 -7.69 1.92
CA PHE A 10 -7.62 -8.71 2.30
C PHE A 10 -8.64 -9.04 1.20
N PHE A 11 -9.09 -8.03 0.46
CA PHE A 11 -9.95 -8.18 -0.71
C PHE A 11 -9.28 -9.07 -1.75
N GLY A 12 -8.00 -8.82 -2.03
CA GLY A 12 -7.21 -9.66 -2.93
C GLY A 12 -7.19 -11.13 -2.51
N VAL A 13 -7.11 -11.42 -1.20
CA VAL A 13 -7.16 -12.79 -0.66
C VAL A 13 -8.57 -13.38 -0.74
N LYS A 14 -9.62 -12.62 -0.42
CA LYS A 14 -11.00 -13.12 -0.39
C LYS A 14 -11.63 -13.30 -1.78
N PHE A 15 -11.28 -12.43 -2.71
CA PHE A 15 -11.76 -12.49 -4.09
C PHE A 15 -10.73 -13.12 -5.03
N ILE A 16 -9.67 -13.73 -4.49
CA ILE A 16 -8.61 -14.34 -5.30
C ILE A 16 -9.15 -15.38 -6.28
N GLY A 17 -10.15 -16.16 -5.90
CA GLY A 17 -10.76 -17.14 -6.81
C GLY A 17 -11.44 -16.47 -8.01
N LEU A 18 -12.08 -15.33 -7.78
CA LEU A 18 -12.73 -14.53 -8.82
C LEU A 18 -11.68 -13.81 -9.70
N LEU A 19 -10.65 -13.22 -9.07
CA LEU A 19 -9.55 -12.55 -9.76
C LEU A 19 -8.71 -13.54 -10.60
N LYS A 20 -8.37 -14.72 -10.04
CA LYS A 20 -7.70 -15.81 -10.75
C LYS A 20 -8.52 -16.29 -11.95
N SER A 21 -9.85 -16.33 -11.84
CA SER A 21 -10.73 -16.70 -12.98
C SER A 21 -10.58 -15.73 -14.15
N VAL A 22 -10.44 -14.43 -13.85
CA VAL A 22 -10.30 -13.37 -14.86
C VAL A 22 -8.90 -13.32 -15.47
N ILE A 23 -7.87 -13.52 -14.65
CA ILE A 23 -6.48 -13.63 -15.12
C ILE A 23 -6.28 -14.89 -15.98
N LYS A 24 -6.85 -16.04 -15.58
CA LYS A 24 -6.76 -17.28 -16.35
C LYS A 24 -7.47 -17.20 -17.70
N SER A 25 -8.51 -16.37 -17.81
CA SER A 25 -9.19 -16.11 -19.09
C SER A 25 -8.41 -15.19 -20.04
N ASN A 26 -7.20 -14.76 -19.67
CA ASN A 26 -6.36 -13.81 -20.41
C ASN A 26 -7.13 -12.54 -20.82
N ARG A 27 -8.09 -12.12 -19.97
CA ARG A 27 -8.91 -10.97 -20.27
C ARG A 27 -8.17 -9.70 -19.86
N GLU A 28 -8.06 -8.77 -20.81
CA GLU A 28 -7.56 -7.42 -20.60
C GLU A 28 -8.66 -6.48 -20.09
N ASP A 29 -9.85 -7.00 -19.80
CA ASP A 29 -11.00 -6.20 -19.39
C ASP A 29 -10.83 -5.60 -18.00
N ILE A 30 -11.39 -4.41 -17.84
CA ILE A 30 -11.43 -3.71 -16.56
C ILE A 30 -12.30 -4.53 -15.58
N ILE A 31 -11.79 -4.75 -14.38
CA ILE A 31 -12.48 -5.50 -13.32
C ILE A 31 -13.47 -4.56 -12.61
N GLU A 32 -14.74 -4.60 -13.02
CA GLU A 32 -15.82 -3.76 -12.47
C GLU A 32 -16.76 -4.52 -11.52
N TYR A 33 -16.61 -5.84 -11.43
CA TYR A 33 -17.55 -6.72 -10.74
C TYR A 33 -17.17 -7.00 -9.26
N VAL A 34 -16.17 -6.31 -8.71
CA VAL A 34 -15.77 -6.47 -7.29
C VAL A 34 -16.65 -5.56 -6.43
N PRO A 35 -17.51 -6.10 -5.55
CA PRO A 35 -18.43 -5.28 -4.76
C PRO A 35 -17.70 -4.29 -3.85
N GLY A 36 -18.13 -3.03 -3.87
CA GLY A 36 -17.55 -1.96 -3.05
C GLY A 36 -16.20 -1.44 -3.54
N VAL A 37 -15.67 -1.93 -4.68
CA VAL A 37 -14.36 -1.50 -5.19
C VAL A 37 -14.51 -0.90 -6.58
N ASN A 38 -13.89 0.26 -6.80
CA ASN A 38 -13.83 0.88 -8.12
C ASN A 38 -13.14 -0.04 -9.13
N ALA A 39 -13.49 0.14 -10.41
CA ALA A 39 -12.86 -0.48 -11.57
C ALA A 39 -11.33 -0.68 -11.41
N ILE A 40 -10.88 -1.94 -11.46
CA ILE A 40 -9.47 -2.30 -11.34
C ILE A 40 -8.94 -2.77 -12.69
N GLU A 41 -7.96 -2.07 -13.24
CA GLU A 41 -7.24 -2.58 -14.41
C GLU A 41 -6.35 -3.77 -14.01
N PRO A 42 -6.26 -4.83 -14.83
CA PRO A 42 -5.44 -6.02 -14.52
C PRO A 42 -3.99 -5.71 -14.14
N LYS A 43 -3.37 -4.69 -14.79
CA LYS A 43 -1.99 -4.25 -14.52
C LYS A 43 -1.78 -3.67 -13.12
N ASP A 44 -2.85 -3.28 -12.44
CA ASP A 44 -2.82 -2.73 -11.08
C ASP A 44 -3.09 -3.78 -9.99
N LEU A 45 -3.33 -5.03 -10.37
CA LEU A 45 -3.37 -6.13 -9.42
C LEU A 45 -1.97 -6.37 -8.82
N PRO A 46 -1.86 -6.89 -7.59
CA PRO A 46 -0.58 -7.35 -7.07
C PRO A 46 0.13 -8.32 -8.04
N SER A 47 1.46 -8.25 -8.14
CA SER A 47 2.24 -9.05 -9.10
C SER A 47 1.98 -10.56 -8.99
N TYR A 48 1.80 -11.08 -7.77
CA TYR A 48 1.48 -12.50 -7.55
C TYR A 48 0.10 -12.94 -8.11
N LEU A 49 -0.78 -11.99 -8.44
CA LEU A 49 -2.01 -12.26 -9.17
C LEU A 49 -1.80 -12.16 -10.68
N GLN A 50 -0.82 -11.39 -11.16
CA GLN A 50 -0.55 -11.24 -12.59
C GLN A 50 0.21 -12.44 -13.18
N GLU A 51 0.85 -13.26 -12.35
CA GLU A 51 1.55 -14.48 -12.78
C GLU A 51 0.56 -15.56 -13.26
N THR A 52 0.77 -16.05 -14.49
CA THR A 52 -0.05 -17.08 -15.13
C THR A 52 0.40 -18.51 -14.82
N ASP A 53 1.61 -18.68 -14.28
CA ASP A 53 2.18 -19.98 -13.94
C ASP A 53 1.78 -20.44 -12.52
N VAL A 54 0.64 -21.13 -12.46
CA VAL A 54 0.09 -21.74 -11.23
C VAL A 54 0.98 -22.81 -10.59
N SER A 55 2.05 -23.27 -11.26
CA SER A 55 3.00 -24.25 -10.72
C SER A 55 4.05 -23.63 -9.78
N ASN A 56 4.18 -22.29 -9.80
CA ASN A 56 5.15 -21.58 -8.99
C ASN A 56 4.80 -21.67 -7.50
N VAL A 57 5.81 -21.90 -6.66
CA VAL A 57 5.68 -22.20 -5.22
C VAL A 57 4.93 -21.09 -4.45
N MET A 58 4.86 -19.88 -5.02
CA MET A 58 4.21 -18.69 -4.50
C MET A 58 2.66 -18.74 -4.48
N HIS A 59 2.01 -19.68 -5.18
CA HIS A 59 0.54 -19.81 -5.13
C HIS A 59 0.02 -20.68 -3.98
N ARG A 60 0.86 -21.54 -3.39
CA ARG A 60 0.47 -22.42 -2.26
C ARG A 60 0.08 -21.64 -0.98
N PRO A 61 0.79 -20.55 -0.59
CA PRO A 61 0.41 -19.74 0.57
C PRO A 61 -0.97 -19.08 0.41
N THR A 62 -1.35 -18.69 -0.82
CA THR A 62 -2.56 -17.91 -1.09
C THR A 62 -3.83 -18.75 -1.01
N ASP A 63 -3.80 -20.01 -1.43
CA ASP A 63 -4.95 -20.92 -1.32
C ASP A 63 -5.21 -21.34 0.14
N LYS A 64 -4.14 -21.51 0.93
CA LYS A 64 -4.26 -21.72 2.38
C LYS A 64 -4.85 -20.49 3.06
N ALA A 65 -4.35 -19.30 2.76
CA ALA A 65 -4.88 -18.05 3.29
C ALA A 65 -6.38 -17.90 2.98
N PHE A 66 -6.82 -18.21 1.75
CA PHE A 66 -8.24 -18.19 1.39
C PHE A 66 -9.10 -19.17 2.22
N LYS A 67 -8.63 -20.40 2.41
CA LYS A 67 -9.32 -21.39 3.25
C LYS A 67 -9.38 -20.96 4.71
N ASP A 68 -8.29 -20.40 5.23
CA ASP A 68 -8.20 -19.91 6.61
C ASP A 68 -9.14 -18.71 6.84
N VAL A 69 -9.27 -17.81 5.85
CA VAL A 69 -10.22 -16.69 5.89
C VAL A 69 -11.66 -17.19 6.02
N LYS A 70 -12.07 -18.19 5.23
CA LYS A 70 -13.43 -18.75 5.31
C LYS A 70 -13.78 -19.36 6.67
N ARG A 71 -12.76 -19.84 7.40
CA ARG A 71 -12.92 -20.48 8.71
C ARG A 71 -12.77 -19.49 9.87
N THR A 72 -12.46 -18.23 9.58
CA THR A 72 -12.18 -17.24 10.61
C THR A 72 -13.47 -16.63 11.14
N ASP A 73 -13.60 -16.60 12.46
CA ASP A 73 -14.78 -16.05 13.13
C ASP A 73 -14.86 -14.52 13.10
N PHE A 74 -13.70 -13.86 13.14
CA PHE A 74 -13.58 -12.40 13.21
C PHE A 74 -12.35 -11.93 12.44
N ILE A 75 -12.52 -10.88 11.62
CA ILE A 75 -11.43 -10.20 10.93
C ILE A 75 -11.30 -8.77 11.45
N LEU A 76 -10.10 -8.43 11.91
CA LEU A 76 -9.74 -7.08 12.30
C LEU A 76 -8.87 -6.49 11.20
N CYS A 77 -9.23 -5.32 10.73
CA CYS A 77 -8.47 -4.60 9.73
C CYS A 77 -7.91 -3.31 10.31
N ASN A 78 -6.61 -3.11 10.10
CA ASN A 78 -5.93 -1.87 10.41
C ASN A 78 -6.23 -0.81 9.34
N THR A 79 -7.48 -0.40 9.26
CA THR A 79 -7.97 0.71 8.45
C THR A 79 -9.00 1.51 9.22
N VAL A 80 -9.43 2.61 8.65
CA VAL A 80 -10.45 3.49 9.20
C VAL A 80 -11.67 3.44 8.31
N GLU A 81 -12.85 3.29 8.92
CA GLU A 81 -14.10 3.01 8.21
C GLU A 81 -14.43 4.06 7.16
N GLU A 82 -14.23 5.31 7.50
CA GLU A 82 -14.54 6.48 6.68
C GLU A 82 -13.68 6.58 5.41
N LEU A 83 -12.51 5.94 5.38
CA LEU A 83 -11.61 5.94 4.22
C LEU A 83 -11.92 4.83 3.22
N GLU A 84 -12.61 3.77 3.65
CA GLU A 84 -12.81 2.54 2.88
C GLU A 84 -14.21 1.93 3.10
N LEU A 85 -15.24 2.78 3.24
CA LEU A 85 -16.59 2.37 3.65
C LEU A 85 -17.20 1.31 2.73
N ASP A 86 -17.28 1.56 1.42
CA ASP A 86 -17.94 0.64 0.49
C ASP A 86 -17.28 -0.75 0.45
N PRO A 87 -15.93 -0.86 0.36
CA PRO A 87 -15.25 -2.14 0.53
C PRO A 87 -15.59 -2.83 1.87
N ILE A 88 -15.62 -2.09 2.97
CA ILE A 88 -15.88 -2.64 4.31
C ILE A 88 -17.31 -3.20 4.38
N LEU A 89 -18.32 -2.46 3.91
CA LEU A 89 -19.71 -2.90 3.89
C LEU A 89 -19.86 -4.20 3.08
N ALA A 90 -19.25 -4.27 1.89
CA ALA A 90 -19.25 -5.47 1.05
C ALA A 90 -18.60 -6.68 1.74
N LEU A 91 -17.58 -6.47 2.59
CA LEU A 91 -16.97 -7.54 3.36
C LEU A 91 -17.83 -7.98 4.54
N GLN A 92 -18.49 -7.04 5.22
CA GLN A 92 -19.35 -7.27 6.37
C GLN A 92 -20.59 -8.11 6.01
N GLU A 93 -21.14 -7.95 4.80
CA GLU A 93 -22.22 -8.82 4.29
C GLU A 93 -21.85 -10.31 4.28
N LYS A 94 -20.56 -10.63 4.20
CA LYS A 94 -20.07 -11.99 4.02
C LYS A 94 -19.54 -12.61 5.31
N GLN A 95 -18.96 -11.82 6.21
CA GLN A 95 -18.39 -12.30 7.48
C GLN A 95 -18.09 -11.13 8.44
N PRO A 96 -17.96 -11.39 9.75
CA PRO A 96 -17.63 -10.37 10.74
C PRO A 96 -16.29 -9.68 10.42
N PHE A 97 -16.35 -8.39 10.11
CA PHE A 97 -15.22 -7.56 9.72
C PHE A 97 -15.25 -6.23 10.48
N TYR A 98 -14.12 -5.86 11.09
CA TYR A 98 -13.99 -4.70 11.97
C TYR A 98 -12.82 -3.83 11.54
N ALA A 99 -13.08 -2.59 11.13
CA ALA A 99 -12.06 -1.57 10.92
C ALA A 99 -11.70 -0.92 12.26
N ILE A 100 -10.45 -1.08 12.70
CA ILE A 100 -9.98 -0.66 14.04
C ILE A 100 -8.72 0.22 13.98
N GLY A 101 -8.36 0.71 12.80
CA GLY A 101 -7.14 1.46 12.56
C GLY A 101 -7.28 2.97 12.77
N PRO A 102 -6.17 3.72 12.60
CA PRO A 102 -4.82 3.20 12.42
C PRO A 102 -4.21 2.75 13.76
N VAL A 103 -3.67 1.53 13.77
CA VAL A 103 -2.85 0.96 14.86
C VAL A 103 -1.39 1.15 14.47
N PHE A 104 -0.69 2.00 15.22
CA PHE A 104 0.74 2.25 15.02
C PHE A 104 1.58 1.30 15.91
N PRO A 105 2.58 0.61 15.37
CA PRO A 105 3.51 -0.15 16.20
C PRO A 105 4.37 0.79 17.03
N SER A 106 4.38 0.61 18.35
CA SER A 106 5.25 1.34 19.27
C SER A 106 6.64 0.71 19.33
N GLY A 107 7.65 1.46 18.87
CA GLY A 107 9.08 1.15 19.06
C GLY A 107 9.70 0.19 18.02
N GLY A 108 10.57 0.71 17.15
CA GLY A 108 11.41 -0.09 16.25
C GLY A 108 12.84 0.50 16.15
N PRO A 109 13.89 -0.33 16.04
CA PRO A 109 15.28 0.14 16.05
C PRO A 109 15.73 0.69 14.68
N SER A 110 16.68 1.64 14.69
CA SER A 110 17.32 2.24 13.49
C SER A 110 18.19 1.24 12.71
N PRO A 111 18.25 1.32 11.37
CA PRO A 111 19.04 0.39 10.55
C PRO A 111 20.46 0.90 10.21
N THR A 112 21.40 -0.03 10.04
CA THR A 112 22.76 0.14 9.46
C THR A 112 22.90 -0.70 8.19
N ILE A 113 23.62 -0.21 7.16
CA ILE A 113 23.83 -0.89 5.85
C ILE A 113 25.32 -0.84 5.44
N PRO A 114 25.88 -1.84 4.70
CA PRO A 114 27.26 -1.88 4.21
C PRO A 114 27.45 -1.39 2.74
N ASN A 115 28.70 -1.07 2.37
CA ASN A 115 29.13 -0.40 1.13
C ASN A 115 29.52 -1.34 -0.05
N GLY A 116 29.18 -0.95 -1.30
CA GLY A 116 30.10 -0.99 -2.46
C GLY A 116 29.67 -1.63 -3.81
N SER A 117 29.78 -0.83 -4.91
CA SER A 117 30.02 -1.14 -6.37
C SER A 117 28.86 -1.66 -7.25
N THR A 118 28.63 -1.40 -8.56
CA THR A 118 29.21 -0.64 -9.72
C THR A 118 28.08 -0.40 -10.78
N PRO A 119 28.12 0.60 -11.69
CA PRO A 119 26.95 1.01 -12.48
C PRO A 119 26.81 0.32 -13.84
N SER A 120 25.63 -0.23 -14.13
CA SER A 120 25.18 -0.61 -15.48
C SER A 120 23.74 -0.13 -15.70
N LEU A 121 23.48 0.53 -16.84
CA LEU A 121 22.19 1.04 -17.35
C LEU A 121 21.27 1.66 -16.27
N MET A 122 21.22 3.01 -16.22
CA MET A 122 20.49 3.75 -15.18
C MET A 122 19.08 3.23 -15.00
N SER A 123 18.84 2.66 -13.83
CA SER A 123 17.55 2.17 -13.38
C SER A 123 16.63 3.34 -13.03
N ASP A 124 15.31 3.12 -12.99
CA ASP A 124 14.35 4.12 -12.50
C ASP A 124 14.75 4.68 -11.12
N ILE A 125 15.44 3.88 -10.30
CA ILE A 125 15.93 4.28 -8.98
C ILE A 125 17.07 5.31 -9.11
N ASP A 126 17.97 5.17 -10.08
CA ASP A 126 19.02 6.17 -10.34
C ASP A 126 18.43 7.50 -10.79
N GLU A 127 17.43 7.46 -11.67
CA GLU A 127 16.75 8.67 -12.16
C GLU A 127 15.93 9.35 -11.05
N ILE A 128 15.31 8.58 -10.15
CA ILE A 128 14.65 9.13 -8.95
C ILE A 128 15.67 9.77 -8.00
N ALA A 129 16.77 9.08 -7.70
CA ALA A 129 17.83 9.60 -6.83
C ALA A 129 18.41 10.91 -7.38
N LEU A 130 18.69 10.98 -8.68
CA LEU A 130 19.16 12.21 -9.32
C LEU A 130 18.10 13.32 -9.32
N GLY A 131 16.83 13.01 -9.57
CA GLY A 131 15.75 13.99 -9.47
C GLY A 131 15.60 14.57 -8.06
N LEU A 132 15.66 13.73 -7.02
CA LEU A 132 15.67 14.14 -5.61
C LEU A 132 16.90 15.00 -5.28
N SER A 133 18.06 14.65 -5.83
CA SER A 133 19.31 15.42 -5.69
C SER A 133 19.16 16.84 -6.26
N LEU A 134 18.65 16.94 -7.49
CA LEU A 134 18.46 18.20 -8.20
C LEU A 134 17.38 19.08 -7.58
N SER A 135 16.34 18.50 -6.96
CA SER A 135 15.23 19.27 -6.40
C SER A 135 15.62 20.15 -5.20
N LYS A 136 16.68 19.78 -4.46
CA LYS A 136 17.15 20.45 -3.23
C LYS A 136 16.09 20.58 -2.12
N VAL A 137 15.08 19.70 -2.12
CA VAL A 137 14.01 19.71 -1.12
C VAL A 137 14.32 18.73 0.02
N ASN A 138 13.62 18.88 1.14
CA ASN A 138 13.63 17.87 2.20
C ASN A 138 12.70 16.71 1.82
N PHE A 139 13.12 15.47 2.02
CA PHE A 139 12.33 14.31 1.61
C PHE A 139 12.55 13.09 2.52
N ILE A 140 11.57 12.19 2.51
CA ILE A 140 11.72 10.82 3.01
C ILE A 140 11.49 9.90 1.81
N TRP A 141 12.43 9.02 1.51
CA TRP A 141 12.32 8.06 0.43
C TRP A 141 12.28 6.64 0.97
N VAL A 142 11.14 5.98 0.80
CA VAL A 142 10.95 4.57 1.15
C VAL A 142 11.29 3.70 -0.05
N LEU A 143 12.44 3.03 0.01
CA LEU A 143 12.90 2.08 -1.00
C LEU A 143 12.30 0.70 -0.72
N ARG A 144 11.56 0.17 -1.70
CA ARG A 144 11.08 -1.21 -1.66
C ARG A 144 12.09 -2.11 -2.35
N GLN A 145 12.65 -3.07 -1.63
CA GLN A 145 13.43 -4.14 -2.24
C GLN A 145 12.50 -4.98 -3.13
N ALA A 146 12.80 -5.02 -4.42
CA ALA A 146 12.20 -6.02 -5.31
C ALA A 146 12.61 -7.40 -4.79
N VAL A 147 11.70 -8.36 -4.87
CA VAL A 147 11.81 -9.70 -4.26
C VAL A 147 12.74 -10.61 -5.06
N SER A 148 13.83 -10.08 -5.63
CA SER A 148 14.90 -10.91 -6.18
C SER A 148 15.91 -11.17 -5.07
N TYR A 149 16.20 -12.45 -4.81
CA TYR A 149 17.21 -12.92 -3.86
C TYR A 149 18.65 -12.59 -4.30
N GLU A 150 18.81 -11.75 -5.31
CA GLU A 150 20.09 -11.30 -5.86
C GLU A 150 20.28 -9.84 -5.46
N GLU A 151 21.15 -9.67 -4.46
CA GLU A 151 21.76 -8.46 -3.92
C GLU A 151 20.86 -7.24 -3.59
N PRO A 152 21.04 -6.60 -2.42
CA PRO A 152 20.33 -5.37 -2.10
C PRO A 152 20.70 -4.28 -3.13
N TYR A 153 19.70 -3.70 -3.79
CA TYR A 153 19.94 -2.59 -4.71
C TYR A 153 20.73 -1.47 -4.03
N VAL A 154 21.77 -0.99 -4.71
CA VAL A 154 22.71 0.02 -4.21
C VAL A 154 22.39 1.37 -4.86
N LEU A 155 22.23 2.40 -4.03
CA LEU A 155 21.99 3.77 -4.50
C LEU A 155 23.19 4.35 -5.27
N PRO A 156 22.99 5.38 -6.11
CA PRO A 156 24.09 6.03 -6.80
C PRO A 156 25.19 6.48 -5.84
N ILE A 157 26.43 6.26 -6.25
CA ILE A 157 27.61 6.62 -5.45
C ILE A 157 27.56 8.12 -5.08
N GLY A 158 27.72 8.42 -3.79
CA GLY A 158 27.71 9.79 -3.27
C GLY A 158 26.33 10.40 -3.05
N PHE A 159 25.25 9.74 -3.46
CA PHE A 159 23.89 10.25 -3.29
C PHE A 159 23.53 10.46 -1.81
N GLU A 160 23.76 9.46 -0.96
CA GLU A 160 23.42 9.55 0.46
C GLU A 160 24.16 10.70 1.15
N GLU A 161 25.44 10.87 0.84
CA GLU A 161 26.25 11.98 1.35
C GLU A 161 25.74 13.34 0.85
N GLU A 162 25.31 13.45 -0.42
CA GLU A 162 24.75 14.69 -0.96
C GLU A 162 23.44 15.07 -0.24
N VAL A 163 22.62 14.08 0.12
CA VAL A 163 21.27 14.33 0.66
C VAL A 163 21.17 14.21 2.18
N LYS A 164 22.23 13.80 2.90
CA LYS A 164 22.18 13.48 4.33
C LYS A 164 21.52 14.52 5.24
N ASP A 165 21.66 15.81 4.93
CA ASP A 165 21.12 16.91 5.75
C ASP A 165 19.64 17.22 5.44
N ARG A 166 19.06 16.58 4.42
CA ARG A 166 17.69 16.87 3.93
C ARG A 166 16.87 15.65 3.55
N GLY A 167 17.50 14.49 3.39
CA GLY A 167 16.91 13.25 2.89
C GLY A 167 17.03 12.15 3.93
N LEU A 168 15.91 11.49 4.24
CA LEU A 168 15.90 10.23 4.99
C LEU A 168 15.54 9.08 4.05
N ILE A 169 16.41 8.08 3.96
CA ILE A 169 16.18 6.89 3.13
C ILE A 169 15.79 5.71 4.05
N VAL A 170 14.68 5.06 3.73
CA VAL A 170 14.14 3.93 4.50
C VAL A 170 14.02 2.71 3.59
N THR A 171 14.84 1.68 3.82
CA THR A 171 14.95 0.49 2.94
C THR A 171 14.08 -0.70 3.36
N ARG A 172 13.29 -0.57 4.44
CA ARG A 172 12.48 -1.66 4.98
C ARG A 172 10.99 -1.35 4.86
N THR A 173 10.33 -1.93 3.86
CA THR A 173 8.92 -2.31 4.00
C THR A 173 8.69 -3.71 3.45
N ASN A 174 8.12 -4.57 4.29
CA ASN A 174 7.63 -5.88 3.88
C ASN A 174 6.56 -5.70 2.80
N LEU A 175 6.61 -6.56 1.77
CA LEU A 175 5.70 -6.62 0.63
C LEU A 175 4.26 -6.20 0.98
N ILE A 176 3.65 -5.44 0.06
CA ILE A 176 2.21 -5.27 -0.26
C ILE A 176 1.92 -3.76 -0.42
N ASP A 177 2.18 -3.19 -1.61
CA ASP A 177 1.98 -1.74 -1.82
C ASP A 177 1.53 -1.34 -3.25
N ILE A 178 1.40 -2.26 -4.21
CA ILE A 178 0.90 -1.89 -5.56
C ILE A 178 -0.55 -1.37 -5.44
N THR A 179 -1.37 -2.03 -4.62
CA THR A 179 -2.77 -1.64 -4.42
C THR A 179 -2.92 -0.34 -3.60
N ASN A 180 -1.96 -0.05 -2.71
CA ASN A 180 -1.96 1.18 -1.91
C ASN A 180 -1.71 2.41 -2.79
N ARG A 181 -0.93 2.31 -3.88
CA ARG A 181 -0.71 3.44 -4.81
C ARG A 181 -2.02 3.96 -5.41
N LYS A 182 -2.92 3.06 -5.84
CA LYS A 182 -4.22 3.47 -6.40
C LYS A 182 -5.09 4.20 -5.39
N LEU A 183 -5.09 3.75 -4.14
CA LEU A 183 -5.79 4.44 -3.07
C LEU A 183 -5.17 5.80 -2.78
N ILE A 184 -3.86 5.86 -2.55
CA ILE A 184 -3.17 7.10 -2.17
C ILE A 184 -3.28 8.15 -3.29
N VAL A 185 -3.10 7.75 -4.55
CA VAL A 185 -3.13 8.66 -5.70
C VAL A 185 -4.54 8.94 -6.20
N GLY A 186 -5.38 7.92 -6.36
CA GLY A 186 -6.71 8.03 -6.98
C GLY A 186 -7.85 8.20 -5.98
N GLY A 187 -7.84 7.43 -4.88
CA GLY A 187 -8.90 7.45 -3.87
C GLY A 187 -8.79 8.65 -2.93
N TRP A 188 -7.73 8.68 -2.14
CA TRP A 188 -7.46 9.73 -1.15
C TRP A 188 -6.89 11.00 -1.78
N LYS A 189 -6.33 10.91 -2.98
CA LYS A 189 -5.74 12.04 -3.71
C LYS A 189 -4.67 12.77 -2.90
N ILE A 190 -3.91 12.03 -2.09
CA ILE A 190 -2.80 12.52 -1.26
C ILE A 190 -1.43 12.08 -1.78
N GLY A 191 -1.38 11.35 -2.90
CA GLY A 191 -0.14 10.95 -3.55
C GLY A 191 -0.05 11.45 -4.99
N VAL A 192 1.19 11.57 -5.46
CA VAL A 192 1.48 11.87 -6.85
C VAL A 192 2.20 10.70 -7.47
N ASN A 193 1.76 10.32 -8.66
CA ASN A 193 2.43 9.31 -9.43
C ASN A 193 3.68 9.88 -10.11
N ILE A 194 4.81 9.21 -9.94
CA ILE A 194 6.10 9.66 -10.49
C ILE A 194 6.31 9.12 -11.91
N SER A 195 5.84 7.91 -12.25
CA SER A 195 6.03 7.32 -13.59
C SER A 195 4.70 7.11 -14.34
N ASP A 196 4.54 7.82 -15.46
CA ASP A 196 3.36 7.71 -16.33
C ASP A 196 3.70 7.07 -17.69
N ARG A 197 5.00 6.83 -17.94
CA ARG A 197 5.58 6.37 -19.21
C ARG A 197 6.57 5.23 -18.97
N SER A 198 6.92 4.51 -20.03
CA SER A 198 7.87 3.39 -20.03
C SER A 198 9.34 3.78 -19.75
N SER A 199 9.67 5.08 -19.71
CA SER A 199 10.98 5.56 -19.25
C SER A 199 10.78 6.77 -18.34
N LEU A 200 11.38 6.72 -17.15
CA LEU A 200 11.38 7.80 -16.17
C LEU A 200 12.73 8.53 -16.24
N THR A 201 12.75 9.85 -16.35
CA THR A 201 13.98 10.63 -16.29
C THR A 201 14.06 11.49 -15.02
N ARG A 202 15.27 11.85 -14.60
CA ARG A 202 15.52 12.77 -13.47
C ARG A 202 14.85 14.12 -13.65
N ILE A 203 14.67 14.56 -14.89
CA ILE A 203 13.99 15.82 -15.22
C ILE A 203 12.49 15.67 -14.95
N ASP A 204 11.87 14.56 -15.36
CA ASP A 204 10.46 14.28 -15.03
C ASP A 204 10.24 14.24 -13.51
N VAL A 205 11.15 13.58 -12.78
CA VAL A 205 11.10 13.51 -11.32
C VAL A 205 11.22 14.91 -10.71
N LEU A 206 12.20 15.70 -11.15
CA LEU A 206 12.42 17.08 -10.68
C LEU A 206 11.20 17.97 -10.93
N GLU A 207 10.64 17.94 -12.14
CA GLU A 207 9.46 18.74 -12.49
C GLU A 207 8.25 18.37 -11.63
N LYS A 208 8.02 17.06 -11.42
CA LYS A 208 6.93 16.59 -10.55
C LYS A 208 7.13 17.03 -9.10
N ILE A 209 8.34 16.94 -8.56
CA ILE A 209 8.66 17.44 -7.21
C ILE A 209 8.43 18.96 -7.13
N ASN A 210 8.92 19.72 -8.10
CA ASN A 210 8.77 21.17 -8.10
C ASN A 210 7.29 21.58 -8.18
N ARG A 211 6.51 20.89 -9.02
CA ARG A 211 5.06 21.08 -9.10
C ARG A 211 4.35 20.73 -7.78
N LEU A 212 4.78 19.67 -7.10
CA LEU A 212 4.27 19.25 -5.79
C LEU A 212 4.54 20.28 -4.71
N ILE A 213 5.63 21.04 -4.81
CA ILE A 213 6.06 21.97 -3.75
C ILE A 213 5.58 23.39 -4.00
N LYS A 214 5.53 23.83 -5.25
CA LYS A 214 5.29 25.24 -5.61
C LYS A 214 4.00 25.48 -6.39
N GLY A 215 3.32 24.44 -6.88
CA GLY A 215 2.17 24.58 -7.76
C GLY A 215 0.81 24.47 -7.06
N LYS A 216 -0.27 24.85 -7.75
CA LYS A 216 -1.68 24.65 -7.31
C LYS A 216 -1.98 23.21 -6.88
N SER A 217 -1.34 22.23 -7.54
CA SER A 217 -1.40 20.82 -7.18
C SER A 217 -0.90 20.53 -5.75
N SER A 218 0.01 21.35 -5.21
CA SER A 218 0.47 21.31 -3.83
C SER A 218 -0.62 21.66 -2.83
N ASP A 219 -1.39 22.71 -3.13
CA ASP A 219 -2.44 23.20 -2.23
C ASP A 219 -3.63 22.25 -2.21
N GLU A 220 -4.00 21.69 -3.36
CA GLU A 220 -4.99 20.62 -3.46
C GLU A 220 -4.55 19.39 -2.66
N LEU A 221 -3.29 18.93 -2.83
CA LEU A 221 -2.75 17.80 -2.08
C LEU A 221 -2.72 18.04 -0.56
N LYS A 222 -2.31 19.24 -0.13
CA LYS A 222 -2.30 19.64 1.28
C LYS A 222 -3.72 19.64 1.85
N MET A 223 -4.68 20.17 1.10
CA MET A 223 -6.09 20.17 1.50
C MET A 223 -6.62 18.74 1.65
N GLU A 224 -6.39 17.86 0.67
CA GLU A 224 -6.80 16.44 0.78
C GLU A 224 -6.09 15.73 1.93
N THR A 225 -4.80 16.03 2.15
CA THR A 225 -4.04 15.51 3.31
C THR A 225 -4.66 15.98 4.64
N MET A 226 -5.09 17.24 4.73
CA MET A 226 -5.78 17.75 5.92
C MET A 226 -7.13 17.06 6.14
N LYS A 227 -7.89 16.82 5.07
CA LYS A 227 -9.16 16.06 5.15
C LYS A 227 -8.92 14.65 5.65
N VAL A 228 -7.98 13.91 5.04
CA VAL A 228 -7.60 12.56 5.50
C VAL A 228 -7.17 12.60 6.96
N ARG A 229 -6.32 13.55 7.37
CA ARG A 229 -5.89 13.69 8.77
C ARG A 229 -7.06 13.96 9.72
N GLN A 230 -8.00 14.82 9.33
CA GLN A 230 -9.21 15.09 10.12
C GLN A 230 -10.07 13.83 10.24
N THR A 231 -10.26 13.08 9.16
CA THR A 231 -10.96 11.80 9.16
C THR A 231 -10.32 10.81 10.14
N LEU A 232 -8.99 10.63 10.07
CA LEU A 232 -8.24 9.78 10.99
C LEU A 232 -8.45 10.21 12.46
N ASN A 233 -8.34 11.52 12.74
CA ASN A 233 -8.51 12.04 14.09
C ASN A 233 -9.94 11.85 14.62
N SER A 234 -10.96 12.06 13.78
CA SER A 234 -12.36 11.85 14.13
C SER A 234 -12.66 10.39 14.46
N ALA A 235 -12.12 9.46 13.66
CA ALA A 235 -12.28 8.03 13.90
C ALA A 235 -11.58 7.53 15.17
N LEU A 236 -10.48 8.18 15.55
CA LEU A 236 -9.73 7.90 16.78
C LEU A 236 -10.22 8.68 18.00
N ALA A 237 -11.20 9.58 17.84
CA ALA A 237 -11.77 10.34 18.95
C ALA A 237 -12.46 9.40 19.97
N GLY A 238 -12.77 9.91 21.17
CA GLY A 238 -13.37 9.10 22.24
C GLY A 238 -14.69 8.41 21.85
N ASN A 239 -15.43 8.96 20.87
CA ASN A 239 -16.63 8.40 20.27
C ASN A 239 -16.45 8.03 18.79
N GLY A 240 -15.21 7.91 18.31
CA GLY A 240 -14.89 7.64 16.93
C GLY A 240 -15.15 6.19 16.52
N SER A 241 -15.31 5.98 15.21
CA SER A 241 -15.66 4.70 14.59
C SER A 241 -14.70 3.57 14.97
N SER A 242 -13.39 3.82 15.02
CA SER A 242 -12.39 2.80 15.36
C SER A 242 -12.56 2.27 16.79
N GLY A 243 -12.82 3.15 17.76
CA GLY A 243 -13.09 2.77 19.15
C GLY A 243 -14.43 2.05 19.32
N GLN A 244 -15.46 2.48 18.59
CA GLN A 244 -16.76 1.83 18.57
C GLN A 244 -16.67 0.42 17.95
N ASN A 245 -16.01 0.29 16.80
CA ASN A 245 -15.80 -1.00 16.12
C ASN A 245 -15.01 -1.98 16.99
N LEU A 246 -13.98 -1.50 17.71
CA LEU A 246 -13.26 -2.32 18.68
C LEU A 246 -14.15 -2.77 19.85
N SER A 247 -15.05 -1.89 20.32
CA SER A 247 -16.00 -2.22 21.39
C SER A 247 -17.01 -3.28 20.96
N VAL A 248 -17.56 -3.15 19.75
CA VAL A 248 -18.46 -4.15 19.14
C VAL A 248 -17.74 -5.49 18.95
N PHE A 249 -16.51 -5.45 18.44
CA PHE A 249 -15.67 -6.65 18.32
C PHE A 249 -15.49 -7.34 19.68
N ASN A 250 -15.10 -6.60 20.72
CA ASN A 250 -14.91 -7.14 22.07
C ASN A 250 -16.20 -7.75 22.64
N ALA A 251 -17.35 -7.11 22.41
CA ALA A 251 -18.65 -7.65 22.83
C ALA A 251 -18.98 -8.97 22.12
N ASN A 252 -18.74 -9.05 20.81
CA ASN A 252 -19.02 -10.25 20.01
C ASN A 252 -18.06 -11.40 20.35
N VAL A 253 -16.80 -11.11 20.65
CA VAL A 253 -15.84 -12.11 21.15
C VAL A 253 -16.32 -12.69 22.47
N LYS A 254 -16.71 -11.84 23.43
CA LYS A 254 -17.26 -12.29 24.72
C LYS A 254 -18.49 -13.18 24.53
N ALA A 255 -19.43 -12.74 23.69
CA ALA A 255 -20.64 -13.51 23.40
C ALA A 255 -20.34 -14.89 22.76
N LYS A 256 -19.27 -15.00 21.96
CA LYS A 256 -18.88 -16.25 21.32
C LYS A 256 -18.15 -17.20 22.28
N ILE A 257 -17.32 -16.67 23.18
CA ILE A 257 -16.59 -17.48 24.18
C ILE A 257 -17.55 -18.03 25.25
N SER A 258 -18.64 -17.31 25.54
CA SER A 258 -19.66 -17.74 26.51
C SER A 258 -20.67 -18.78 25.97
N ARG A 259 -20.51 -19.26 24.73
CA ARG A 259 -21.32 -20.32 24.11
C ARG A 259 -20.57 -21.63 24.09
#